data_AF-A0AAU6FB08-F1
#
_entry.id   AF-A0AAU6FB08-F1
#
_cell.length_a   1.000
_cell.length_b   1.000
_cell.length_c   1.000
_cell.angle_alpha   90.00
_cell.angle_beta   90.00
_cell.angle_gamma   90.00
#
_symmetry.space_group_name_H-M   'P 1'
#
loop_
_entity.id
_entity.type
_entity.pdbx_description
1 polymer ?
#
loop_
_entity_poly.entity_id
_entity_poly.type
_entity_poly.pdbx_seq_one_letter_code
_entity_poly.pdbx_strand_id
1 'polypeptide(L)'
;MNHPPVVDTLDLDETGWLLDADSGVPVPGHRLRAHFAEHVAPPAWATDIFVYVHGWQTSPASAVRTATRLLALAQSNLAAAPDQYPALTAKGYNPWCVVVRWPSSSRATPAGYRRIRDRAHAMGSRDGNGHAAHILGRILGYLDGERADPAASPVLANRDGQYLHLIGHSFGCRFLCEAVQWAADAHLEDTLGWSTATHPTNRPFTADSMLLFQMAARRDAFLSLFPHVLPSEAHDGAPLSGPVVATFSRHDRATGFWHLRAEQQPGIGHSGVGPAPAPPFSTRLLPADERYPLSWLDHRFVNVDASDVFARGRRLNPAGAHSDFVRVESAHLLLTLADYSR
;
A
#
# COMPACT_ATOMS: atom_id res chain seq x y z
N MET A 1 2.14 26.88 -2.31
CA MET A 1 1.99 26.79 -0.84
C MET A 1 2.03 25.31 -0.51
N ASN A 2 2.86 24.87 0.45
CA ASN A 2 2.88 23.46 0.85
C ASN A 2 1.73 23.22 1.82
N HIS A 3 0.88 22.25 1.50
CA HIS A 3 -0.25 21.86 2.37
C HIS A 3 0.26 20.91 3.47
N PRO A 4 -0.22 21.01 4.72
CA PRO A 4 0.05 19.98 5.72
C PRO A 4 -0.52 18.63 5.24
N PRO A 5 -0.01 17.48 5.73
CA PRO A 5 -0.53 16.19 5.31
C PRO A 5 -2.00 16.07 5.73
N VAL A 6 -2.88 15.89 4.76
CA VAL A 6 -4.31 15.63 5.01
C VAL A 6 -4.55 14.13 4.91
N VAL A 7 -5.28 13.62 5.89
CA VAL A 7 -5.63 12.20 5.98
C VAL A 7 -7.14 12.06 6.09
N ASP A 8 -7.73 11.40 5.11
CA ASP A 8 -9.10 10.90 5.16
C ASP A 8 -9.13 9.42 5.51
N THR A 9 -10.29 8.92 5.90
CA THR A 9 -10.43 7.54 6.38
C THR A 9 -11.58 6.82 5.71
N LEU A 10 -11.37 5.53 5.44
CA LEU A 10 -12.43 4.60 5.06
C LEU A 10 -12.45 3.45 6.04
N ASP A 11 -13.63 3.09 6.51
CA ASP A 11 -13.80 1.98 7.45
C ASP A 11 -14.37 0.75 6.76
N LEU A 12 -13.76 -0.39 7.05
CA LEU A 12 -14.27 -1.69 6.66
C LEU A 12 -14.85 -2.41 7.88
N ASP A 13 -15.91 -3.17 7.66
CA ASP A 13 -16.46 -4.09 8.65
C ASP A 13 -15.65 -5.38 8.78
N GLU A 14 -16.16 -6.37 9.52
CA GLU A 14 -15.47 -7.65 9.72
C GLU A 14 -15.45 -8.57 8.46
N THR A 15 -16.25 -8.24 7.44
CA THR A 15 -16.30 -8.93 6.15
C THR A 15 -15.45 -8.23 5.08
N GLY A 16 -15.01 -7.00 5.34
CA GLY A 16 -14.28 -6.17 4.39
C GLY A 16 -15.18 -5.24 3.58
N TRP A 17 -16.45 -5.11 3.96
CA TRP A 17 -17.38 -4.21 3.31
C TRP A 17 -17.23 -2.78 3.85
N LEU A 18 -17.42 -1.79 2.98
CA LEU A 18 -17.31 -0.38 3.33
C LEU A 18 -18.43 0.05 4.29
N LEU A 19 -18.06 0.70 5.39
CA LEU A 19 -18.98 1.33 6.32
C LEU A 19 -19.13 2.82 6.03
N ASP A 20 -20.35 3.30 6.15
CA ASP A 20 -20.66 4.73 6.17
C ASP A 20 -20.15 5.34 7.48
N ALA A 21 -19.40 6.44 7.41
CA ALA A 21 -18.71 7.00 8.56
C ALA A 21 -19.67 7.55 9.64
N ASP A 22 -20.83 8.06 9.23
CA ASP A 22 -21.81 8.69 10.12
C ASP A 22 -22.71 7.65 10.78
N SER A 23 -23.19 6.67 10.02
CA SER A 23 -24.15 5.66 10.48
C SER A 23 -23.52 4.36 10.97
N GLY A 24 -22.28 4.05 10.55
CA GLY A 24 -21.62 2.78 10.80
C GLY A 24 -22.26 1.58 10.10
N VAL A 25 -23.15 1.82 9.14
CA VAL A 25 -23.88 0.80 8.38
C VAL A 25 -23.13 0.50 7.07
N PRO A 26 -23.12 -0.77 6.59
CA PRO A 26 -22.61 -1.11 5.27
C PRO A 26 -23.19 -0.24 4.14
N VAL A 27 -22.34 0.44 3.37
CA VAL A 27 -22.74 1.25 2.21
C VAL A 27 -23.29 0.32 1.12
N PRO A 28 -24.56 0.46 0.67
CA PRO A 28 -25.09 -0.40 -0.38
C PRO A 28 -24.23 -0.37 -1.65
N GLY A 29 -24.07 -1.51 -2.33
CA GLY A 29 -23.17 -1.62 -3.49
C GLY A 29 -23.42 -0.57 -4.59
N HIS A 30 -24.69 -0.25 -4.86
CA HIS A 30 -25.10 0.76 -5.84
C HIS A 30 -24.83 2.21 -5.39
N ARG A 31 -24.58 2.44 -4.09
CA ARG A 31 -24.26 3.75 -3.50
C ARG A 31 -22.75 3.99 -3.38
N LEU A 32 -21.91 2.97 -3.58
CA LEU A 32 -20.46 3.08 -3.36
C LEU A 32 -19.83 4.27 -4.10
N ARG A 33 -20.20 4.50 -5.38
CA ARG A 33 -19.63 5.62 -6.16
C ARG A 33 -20.01 6.98 -5.58
N ALA A 34 -21.29 7.16 -5.27
CA ALA A 34 -21.78 8.41 -4.68
C ALA A 34 -21.12 8.64 -3.31
N HIS A 35 -20.98 7.60 -2.50
CA HIS A 35 -20.32 7.68 -1.21
C HIS A 35 -18.83 8.07 -1.34
N PHE A 36 -18.09 7.50 -2.30
CA PHE A 36 -16.71 7.92 -2.56
C PHE A 36 -16.63 9.37 -3.06
N ALA A 37 -17.53 9.79 -3.94
CA ALA A 37 -17.60 11.18 -4.40
C ALA A 37 -17.89 12.17 -3.26
N GLU A 38 -18.71 11.77 -2.29
CA GLU A 38 -19.07 12.61 -1.14
C GLU A 38 -17.93 12.67 -0.10
N HIS A 39 -17.11 11.63 0.06
CA HIS A 39 -16.23 11.48 1.24
C HIS A 39 -14.74 11.23 0.93
N VAL A 40 -14.40 10.93 -0.32
CA VAL A 40 -13.05 10.50 -0.74
C VAL A 40 -12.65 11.15 -2.07
N ALA A 41 -13.15 12.36 -2.34
CA ALA A 41 -12.79 13.09 -3.55
C ALA A 41 -11.34 13.61 -3.47
N PRO A 42 -10.46 13.28 -4.43
CA PRO A 42 -9.11 13.83 -4.47
C PRO A 42 -9.13 15.36 -4.47
N PRO A 43 -8.46 16.02 -3.51
CA PRO A 43 -8.39 17.48 -3.52
C PRO A 43 -7.61 17.98 -4.73
N ALA A 44 -8.07 19.06 -5.37
CA ALA A 44 -7.41 19.63 -6.56
C ALA A 44 -5.97 20.12 -6.32
N TRP A 45 -5.57 20.35 -5.06
CA TRP A 45 -4.21 20.75 -4.69
C TRP A 45 -3.26 19.57 -4.46
N ALA A 46 -3.78 18.34 -4.30
CA ALA A 46 -2.97 17.18 -4.02
C ALA A 46 -2.12 16.86 -5.25
N THR A 47 -0.87 16.45 -5.06
CA THR A 47 -0.01 15.94 -6.14
C THR A 47 0.28 14.45 -5.98
N ASP A 48 0.19 13.93 -4.75
CA ASP A 48 0.51 12.54 -4.43
C ASP A 48 -0.62 11.98 -3.57
N ILE A 49 -1.38 11.05 -4.13
CA ILE A 49 -2.50 10.35 -3.52
C ILE A 49 -1.97 9.04 -2.94
N PHE A 50 -2.07 8.88 -1.61
CA PHE A 50 -1.64 7.68 -0.92
C PHE A 50 -2.82 6.87 -0.43
N VAL A 51 -2.88 5.58 -0.76
CA VAL A 51 -3.79 4.63 -0.10
C VAL A 51 -3.00 3.81 0.90
N TYR A 52 -3.27 4.03 2.20
CA TYR A 52 -2.58 3.33 3.30
C TYR A 52 -3.48 2.29 3.95
N VAL A 53 -3.01 1.05 4.04
CA VAL A 53 -3.71 -0.06 4.70
C VAL A 53 -2.87 -0.63 5.84
N HIS A 54 -3.39 -0.56 7.06
CA HIS A 54 -2.66 -0.93 8.27
C HIS A 54 -2.68 -2.44 8.57
N GLY A 55 -1.85 -2.85 9.54
CA GLY A 55 -1.69 -4.23 9.99
C GLY A 55 -2.48 -4.64 11.23
N TRP A 56 -2.15 -5.83 11.76
CA TRP A 56 -2.65 -6.38 13.03
C TRP A 56 -2.38 -5.47 14.22
N GLN A 57 -3.24 -5.53 15.26
CA GLN A 57 -3.10 -4.78 16.52
C GLN A 57 -3.10 -3.25 16.33
N THR A 58 -3.81 -2.77 15.31
CA THR A 58 -3.89 -1.34 15.04
C THR A 58 -5.31 -0.85 15.34
N SER A 59 -5.42 0.12 16.24
CA SER A 59 -6.69 0.83 16.46
C SER A 59 -6.91 1.89 15.37
N PRO A 60 -8.17 2.30 15.08
CA PRO A 60 -8.46 3.31 14.07
C PRO A 60 -7.63 4.59 14.24
N ALA A 61 -7.56 5.12 15.47
CA ALA A 61 -6.76 6.30 15.77
C ALA A 61 -5.25 6.06 15.59
N SER A 62 -4.76 4.84 15.82
CA SER A 62 -3.35 4.51 15.60
C SER A 62 -3.01 4.41 14.11
N ALA A 63 -3.92 3.90 13.28
CA ALA A 63 -3.73 3.86 11.82
C ALA A 63 -3.56 5.27 11.26
N VAL A 64 -4.47 6.19 11.62
CA VAL A 64 -4.40 7.60 11.22
C VAL A 64 -3.10 8.25 11.68
N ARG A 65 -2.76 8.13 12.98
CA ARG A 65 -1.50 8.69 13.50
C ARG A 65 -0.27 8.16 12.79
N THR A 66 -0.26 6.87 12.43
CA THR A 66 0.86 6.26 11.71
C THR A 66 1.02 6.88 10.33
N ALA A 67 -0.06 6.97 9.54
CA ALA A 67 -0.04 7.60 8.22
C ALA A 67 0.37 9.09 8.31
N THR A 68 -0.27 9.86 9.19
CA THR A 68 0.06 11.28 9.39
C THR A 68 1.53 11.47 9.75
N ARG A 69 2.07 10.65 10.65
CA ARG A 69 3.49 10.75 11.05
C ARG A 69 4.44 10.39 9.90
N LEU A 70 4.14 9.35 9.13
CA LEU A 70 4.97 8.97 7.98
C LEU A 70 5.00 10.09 6.93
N LEU A 71 3.87 10.70 6.62
CA LEU A 71 3.79 11.80 5.66
C LEU A 71 4.43 13.09 6.19
N ALA A 72 4.29 13.39 7.49
CA ALA A 72 4.98 14.51 8.12
C ALA A 72 6.51 14.35 8.09
N LEU A 73 7.01 13.13 8.30
CA LEU A 73 8.43 12.80 8.12
C LEU A 73 8.85 12.99 6.66
N ALA A 74 8.03 12.56 5.69
CA ALA A 74 8.32 12.75 4.27
C ALA A 74 8.42 14.26 3.93
N GLN A 75 7.46 15.07 4.35
CA GLN A 75 7.54 16.51 4.12
C GLN A 75 8.76 17.16 4.79
N SER A 76 9.10 16.71 6.00
CA SER A 76 10.26 17.21 6.73
C SER A 76 11.59 16.82 6.04
N ASN A 77 11.68 15.60 5.50
CA ASN A 77 12.84 15.15 4.72
C ASN A 77 13.00 15.96 3.44
N LEU A 78 11.92 16.18 2.69
CA LEU A 78 11.95 16.99 1.48
C LEU A 78 12.38 18.43 1.78
N ALA A 79 11.85 19.03 2.85
CA ALA A 79 12.23 20.38 3.26
C ALA A 79 13.69 20.49 3.72
N ALA A 80 14.22 19.45 4.38
CA ALA A 80 15.60 19.42 4.88
C ALA A 80 16.64 19.15 3.78
N ALA A 81 16.28 18.39 2.75
CA ALA A 81 17.20 17.97 1.68
C ALA A 81 16.51 17.95 0.30
N PRO A 82 16.06 19.10 -0.22
CA PRO A 82 15.30 19.16 -1.48
C PRO A 82 16.08 18.62 -2.68
N ASP A 83 17.41 18.80 -2.70
CA ASP A 83 18.30 18.34 -3.77
C ASP A 83 18.35 16.81 -3.93
N GLN A 84 17.95 16.06 -2.90
CA GLN A 84 17.81 14.60 -3.00
C GLN A 84 16.58 14.17 -3.81
N TYR A 85 15.59 15.07 -3.96
CA TYR A 85 14.32 14.80 -4.62
C TYR A 85 14.02 15.91 -5.65
N PRO A 86 14.80 15.99 -6.74
CA PRO A 86 14.71 17.10 -7.68
C PRO A 86 13.36 17.17 -8.40
N ALA A 87 12.71 16.04 -8.70
CA ALA A 87 11.42 16.04 -9.39
C ALA A 87 10.29 16.49 -8.44
N LEU A 88 10.34 16.05 -7.18
CA LEU A 88 9.45 16.53 -6.12
C LEU A 88 9.62 18.03 -5.85
N THR A 89 10.86 18.51 -5.79
CA THR A 89 11.15 19.92 -5.55
C THR A 89 10.67 20.79 -6.72
N ALA A 90 10.87 20.34 -7.96
CA ALA A 90 10.49 21.10 -9.14
C ALA A 90 8.96 21.12 -9.38
N LYS A 91 8.28 19.99 -9.20
CA LYS A 91 6.85 19.84 -9.51
C LYS A 91 5.93 20.03 -8.29
N GLY A 92 6.48 20.03 -7.08
CA GLY A 92 5.74 20.07 -5.83
C GLY A 92 5.44 18.68 -5.27
N TYR A 93 5.25 18.65 -3.95
CA TYR A 93 4.86 17.47 -3.17
C TYR A 93 3.82 17.87 -2.11
N ASN A 94 2.56 17.64 -2.45
CA ASN A 94 1.40 17.88 -1.61
C ASN A 94 0.66 16.55 -1.40
N PRO A 95 1.04 15.77 -0.38
CA PRO A 95 0.48 14.46 -0.13
C PRO A 95 -0.94 14.55 0.45
N TRP A 96 -1.85 13.79 -0.11
CA TRP A 96 -3.17 13.48 0.45
C TRP A 96 -3.28 11.96 0.64
N CYS A 97 -3.85 11.51 1.75
CA CYS A 97 -3.87 10.08 2.05
C CYS A 97 -5.24 9.59 2.50
N VAL A 98 -5.67 8.48 1.91
CA VAL A 98 -6.82 7.70 2.34
C VAL A 98 -6.33 6.53 3.17
N VAL A 99 -6.66 6.54 4.46
CA VAL A 99 -6.33 5.46 5.40
C VAL A 99 -7.49 4.48 5.48
N VAL A 100 -7.25 3.25 5.02
CA VAL A 100 -8.23 2.18 5.10
C VAL A 100 -8.09 1.46 6.44
N ARG A 101 -9.14 1.58 7.24
CA ARG A 101 -9.24 1.06 8.60
C ARG A 101 -10.06 -0.20 8.58
N TRP A 102 -9.61 -1.23 9.30
CA TRP A 102 -10.32 -2.49 9.39
C TRP A 102 -10.21 -3.10 10.79
N PRO A 103 -11.06 -4.09 11.15
CA PRO A 103 -11.14 -4.65 12.50
C PRO A 103 -9.97 -5.59 12.82
N SER A 104 -8.77 -5.00 12.92
CA SER A 104 -7.46 -5.67 13.00
C SER A 104 -6.98 -5.93 14.43
N SER A 105 -7.73 -5.47 15.44
CA SER A 105 -7.32 -5.57 16.84
C SER A 105 -7.86 -6.84 17.51
N SER A 106 -7.03 -7.48 18.34
CA SER A 106 -7.40 -8.68 19.11
C SER A 106 -6.67 -8.68 20.45
N ARG A 107 -6.92 -9.68 21.30
CA ARG A 107 -5.97 -9.98 22.39
C ARG A 107 -4.61 -10.35 21.79
N ALA A 108 -3.51 -9.94 22.42
CA ALA A 108 -2.14 -10.26 22.00
C ALA A 108 -1.74 -11.69 22.41
N THR A 109 -2.50 -12.68 21.94
CA THR A 109 -2.31 -14.10 22.22
C THR A 109 -2.18 -14.87 20.90
N PRO A 110 -1.65 -16.12 20.88
CA PRO A 110 -1.59 -16.93 19.66
C PRO A 110 -2.97 -17.13 19.02
N ALA A 111 -4.01 -17.31 19.83
CA ALA A 111 -5.38 -17.41 19.36
C ALA A 111 -5.89 -16.09 18.78
N GLY A 112 -5.55 -14.96 19.38
CA GLY A 112 -5.88 -13.63 18.84
C GLY A 112 -5.19 -13.34 17.51
N TYR A 113 -3.90 -13.70 17.38
CA TYR A 113 -3.18 -13.61 16.12
C TYR A 113 -3.85 -14.47 15.03
N ARG A 114 -4.13 -15.75 15.32
CA ARG A 114 -4.83 -16.64 14.38
C ARG A 114 -6.17 -16.06 13.96
N ARG A 115 -6.99 -15.56 14.90
CA ARG A 115 -8.25 -14.90 14.59
C ARG A 115 -8.09 -13.77 13.57
N ILE A 116 -7.10 -12.89 13.75
CA ILE A 116 -6.90 -11.76 12.84
C ILE A 116 -6.27 -12.19 11.51
N ARG A 117 -5.38 -13.18 11.51
CA ARG A 117 -4.87 -13.80 10.28
C ARG A 117 -6.01 -14.42 9.47
N ASP A 118 -6.85 -15.21 10.11
CA ASP A 118 -7.96 -15.92 9.48
C ASP A 118 -9.01 -14.92 8.99
N ARG A 119 -9.26 -13.85 9.76
CA ARG A 119 -10.07 -12.71 9.30
C ARG A 119 -9.47 -12.00 8.10
N ALA A 120 -8.18 -11.64 8.15
CA ALA A 120 -7.52 -10.99 7.02
C ALA A 120 -7.55 -11.89 5.77
N HIS A 121 -7.42 -13.20 5.94
CA HIS A 121 -7.64 -14.13 4.84
C HIS A 121 -9.09 -14.08 4.36
N ALA A 122 -10.07 -14.31 5.23
CA ALA A 122 -11.49 -14.30 4.87
C ALA A 122 -11.96 -13.00 4.21
N MET A 123 -11.47 -11.85 4.68
CA MET A 123 -11.81 -10.53 4.14
C MET A 123 -11.18 -10.25 2.77
N GLY A 124 -9.96 -10.73 2.56
CA GLY A 124 -9.08 -10.24 1.49
C GLY A 124 -8.77 -11.25 0.39
N SER A 125 -8.75 -12.55 0.67
CA SER A 125 -8.35 -13.52 -0.35
C SER A 125 -9.42 -13.76 -1.38
N ARG A 126 -9.00 -14.01 -2.62
CA ARG A 126 -9.86 -14.46 -3.72
C ARG A 126 -10.78 -15.64 -3.36
N ASP A 127 -10.28 -16.61 -2.61
CA ASP A 127 -11.04 -17.78 -2.17
C ASP A 127 -11.84 -17.53 -0.87
N GLY A 128 -11.76 -16.31 -0.33
CA GLY A 128 -12.52 -15.87 0.82
C GLY A 128 -13.87 -15.28 0.39
N ASN A 129 -14.88 -15.41 1.26
CA ASN A 129 -16.20 -14.80 1.04
C ASN A 129 -16.23 -13.29 1.39
N GLY A 130 -15.07 -12.65 1.51
CA GLY A 130 -14.93 -11.27 1.94
C GLY A 130 -14.86 -10.27 0.79
N HIS A 131 -14.94 -8.99 1.16
CA HIS A 131 -15.12 -7.91 0.19
C HIS A 131 -13.99 -6.88 0.20
N ALA A 132 -12.96 -7.03 1.04
CA ALA A 132 -11.95 -6.00 1.21
C ALA A 132 -11.17 -5.72 -0.08
N ALA A 133 -10.71 -6.76 -0.79
CA ALA A 133 -9.99 -6.61 -2.05
C ALA A 133 -10.87 -5.94 -3.12
N HIS A 134 -12.15 -6.32 -3.17
CA HIS A 134 -13.16 -5.75 -4.08
C HIS A 134 -13.41 -4.27 -3.80
N ILE A 135 -13.67 -3.91 -2.54
CA ILE A 135 -13.88 -2.51 -2.13
C ILE A 135 -12.63 -1.67 -2.40
N LEU A 136 -11.45 -2.17 -2.04
CA LEU A 136 -10.18 -1.50 -2.33
C LEU A 136 -9.96 -1.32 -3.83
N GLY A 137 -10.18 -2.35 -4.64
CA GLY A 137 -10.10 -2.26 -6.10
C GLY A 137 -11.05 -1.22 -6.67
N ARG A 138 -12.29 -1.13 -6.16
CA ARG A 138 -13.24 -0.08 -6.55
C ARG A 138 -12.81 1.32 -6.14
N ILE A 139 -12.24 1.49 -4.94
CA ILE A 139 -11.68 2.77 -4.50
C ILE A 139 -10.52 3.18 -5.40
N LEU A 140 -9.62 2.25 -5.75
CA LEU A 140 -8.51 2.52 -6.65
C LEU A 140 -9.00 2.92 -8.05
N GLY A 141 -9.99 2.20 -8.59
CA GLY A 141 -10.63 2.59 -9.86
C GLY A 141 -11.37 3.93 -9.79
N TYR A 142 -12.00 4.25 -8.67
CA TYR A 142 -12.63 5.57 -8.45
C TYR A 142 -11.59 6.68 -8.39
N LEU A 143 -10.53 6.53 -7.58
CA LEU A 143 -9.45 7.52 -7.45
C LEU A 143 -8.73 7.72 -8.79
N ASP A 144 -8.61 6.67 -9.58
CA ASP A 144 -8.00 6.71 -10.90
C ASP A 144 -8.88 7.42 -11.95
N GLY A 145 -10.20 7.27 -11.87
CA GLY A 145 -11.14 7.97 -12.77
C GLY A 145 -11.43 9.43 -12.38
N GLU A 146 -11.32 9.78 -11.10
CA GLU A 146 -11.59 11.14 -10.61
C GLU A 146 -10.31 11.99 -10.45
N ARG A 147 -9.13 11.36 -10.38
CA ARG A 147 -7.88 12.13 -10.52
C ARG A 147 -7.81 12.70 -11.94
N ALA A 148 -7.15 13.84 -12.08
CA ALA A 148 -6.96 14.46 -13.40
C ALA A 148 -6.24 13.48 -14.36
N ASP A 149 -6.79 13.33 -15.58
CA ASP A 149 -6.34 12.35 -16.60
C ASP A 149 -4.86 12.53 -16.99
N PRO A 150 -4.04 11.46 -16.91
CA PRO A 150 -2.64 11.48 -17.32
C PRO A 150 -2.35 11.52 -18.84
N ALA A 151 -3.36 11.51 -19.72
CA ALA A 151 -3.30 11.27 -21.18
C ALA A 151 -1.94 11.23 -21.95
N ALA A 152 -1.66 10.03 -22.47
CA ALA A 152 -1.04 9.67 -23.76
C ALA A 152 0.48 9.84 -24.01
N SER A 153 1.33 9.24 -23.18
CA SER A 153 2.67 8.76 -23.55
C SER A 153 3.14 7.75 -22.48
N PRO A 154 4.02 6.75 -22.76
CA PRO A 154 4.38 5.71 -21.77
C PRO A 154 5.24 6.23 -20.59
N VAL A 155 5.31 7.55 -20.39
CA VAL A 155 5.96 8.22 -19.27
C VAL A 155 5.05 9.37 -18.85
N LEU A 156 4.64 9.32 -17.58
CA LEU A 156 3.59 10.13 -16.94
C LEU A 156 4.03 11.58 -16.73
N ALA A 157 3.38 12.54 -17.39
CA ALA A 157 3.19 13.90 -16.89
C ALA A 157 2.25 14.74 -17.80
N ASN A 158 1.21 15.40 -17.24
CA ASN A 158 0.77 16.74 -17.69
C ASN A 158 0.00 17.55 -16.60
N ARG A 159 -0.63 18.65 -17.01
CA ARG A 159 -0.68 20.04 -16.50
C ARG A 159 -0.94 20.27 -15.00
N ASP A 160 -1.61 19.34 -14.29
CA ASP A 160 -1.84 19.38 -12.83
C ASP A 160 -1.35 18.12 -12.04
N GLY A 161 -0.96 17.02 -12.71
CA GLY A 161 0.03 16.00 -12.27
C GLY A 161 -0.16 15.19 -10.97
N GLN A 162 -1.28 14.47 -10.76
CA GLN A 162 -1.52 13.64 -9.55
C GLN A 162 -1.06 12.17 -9.69
N TYR A 163 -0.23 11.69 -8.76
CA TYR A 163 0.31 10.32 -8.70
C TYR A 163 -0.39 9.48 -7.62
N LEU A 164 -0.60 8.18 -7.86
CA LEU A 164 -1.26 7.23 -6.95
C LEU A 164 -0.25 6.22 -6.39
N HIS A 165 -0.07 6.22 -5.06
CA HIS A 165 0.88 5.36 -4.36
C HIS A 165 0.18 4.48 -3.33
N LEU A 166 0.59 3.21 -3.25
CA LEU A 166 0.03 2.24 -2.31
C LEU A 166 1.01 1.96 -1.17
N ILE A 167 0.53 2.04 0.07
CA ILE A 167 1.33 1.74 1.27
C ILE A 167 0.63 0.66 2.10
N GLY A 168 1.25 -0.51 2.20
CA GLY A 168 0.78 -1.59 3.06
C GLY A 168 1.62 -1.73 4.31
N HIS A 169 1.01 -2.10 5.43
CA HIS A 169 1.74 -2.65 6.59
C HIS A 169 1.20 -4.02 6.97
N SER A 170 2.08 -5.01 7.18
CA SER A 170 1.72 -6.33 7.70
C SER A 170 0.63 -7.01 6.86
N PHE A 171 -0.54 -7.32 7.43
CA PHE A 171 -1.70 -7.85 6.70
C PHE A 171 -2.31 -6.87 5.70
N GLY A 172 -2.16 -5.56 5.91
CA GLY A 172 -2.59 -4.55 4.94
C GLY A 172 -1.87 -4.67 3.60
N CYS A 173 -0.63 -5.20 3.59
CA CYS A 173 0.07 -5.55 2.36
C CYS A 173 -0.68 -6.63 1.55
N ARG A 174 -1.28 -7.62 2.23
CA ARG A 174 -2.06 -8.66 1.54
C ARG A 174 -3.30 -8.07 0.90
N PHE A 175 -4.02 -7.19 1.61
CA PHE A 175 -5.20 -6.53 1.07
C PHE A 175 -4.89 -5.70 -0.17
N LEU A 176 -3.76 -4.98 -0.19
CA LEU A 176 -3.33 -4.25 -1.38
C LEU A 176 -2.95 -5.19 -2.53
N CYS A 177 -2.17 -6.26 -2.28
CA CYS A 177 -1.82 -7.23 -3.31
C CYS A 177 -3.07 -7.92 -3.91
N GLU A 178 -4.04 -8.29 -3.09
CA GLU A 178 -5.32 -8.85 -3.54
C GLU A 178 -6.14 -7.82 -4.31
N ALA A 179 -6.18 -6.57 -3.86
CA ALA A 179 -6.93 -5.51 -4.55
C ALA A 179 -6.39 -5.23 -5.96
N VAL A 180 -5.06 -5.15 -6.11
CA VAL A 180 -4.43 -4.92 -7.43
C VAL A 180 -4.51 -6.16 -8.33
N GLN A 181 -4.49 -7.36 -7.76
CA GLN A 181 -4.75 -8.59 -8.51
C GLN A 181 -6.22 -8.69 -8.95
N TRP A 182 -7.16 -8.40 -8.06
CA TRP A 182 -8.58 -8.37 -8.37
C TRP A 182 -8.84 -7.40 -9.53
N ALA A 183 -8.17 -6.25 -9.52
CA ALA A 183 -8.23 -5.29 -10.61
C ALA A 183 -7.62 -5.77 -11.93
N ALA A 184 -6.67 -6.73 -11.90
CA ALA A 184 -6.17 -7.37 -13.12
C ALA A 184 -7.23 -8.26 -13.79
N ASP A 185 -8.15 -8.81 -12.98
CA ASP A 185 -9.15 -9.78 -13.40
C ASP A 185 -10.56 -9.16 -13.59
N ALA A 186 -10.80 -7.99 -12.99
CA ALA A 186 -12.10 -7.33 -13.00
C ALA A 186 -12.47 -6.77 -14.38
N HIS A 187 -13.74 -6.86 -14.75
CA HIS A 187 -14.26 -6.15 -15.92
C HIS A 187 -14.33 -4.65 -15.61
N LEU A 188 -14.18 -3.81 -16.65
CA LEU A 188 -14.23 -2.34 -16.51
C LEU A 188 -15.51 -1.83 -15.83
N GLU A 189 -16.62 -2.56 -15.95
CA GLU A 189 -17.91 -2.21 -15.34
C GLU A 189 -17.98 -2.48 -13.82
N ASP A 190 -17.08 -3.30 -13.28
CA ASP A 190 -17.02 -3.63 -11.85
C ASP A 190 -16.34 -2.52 -11.02
N THR A 191 -15.56 -1.66 -11.69
CA THR A 191 -14.90 -0.50 -11.09
C THR A 191 -15.65 0.80 -11.39
N LEU A 192 -15.74 1.68 -10.40
CA LEU A 192 -16.71 2.78 -10.42
C LEU A 192 -16.26 4.01 -11.24
N GLY A 193 -15.08 3.95 -11.86
CA GLY A 193 -14.40 5.11 -12.45
C GLY A 193 -14.44 5.24 -13.97
N TRP A 194 -15.03 4.29 -14.72
CA TRP A 194 -14.82 4.25 -16.17
C TRP A 194 -16.12 3.93 -16.93
N SER A 195 -16.83 4.96 -17.42
CA SER A 195 -18.03 4.78 -18.26
C SER A 195 -17.89 5.32 -19.69
N THR A 196 -16.79 5.98 -20.06
CA THR A 196 -16.62 6.61 -21.38
C THR A 196 -15.17 6.67 -21.88
N ALA A 197 -15.01 6.34 -23.17
CA ALA A 197 -13.96 6.71 -24.14
C ALA A 197 -12.89 5.66 -24.55
N THR A 198 -13.13 5.05 -25.72
CA THR A 198 -12.26 5.01 -26.92
C THR A 198 -10.73 5.05 -26.78
N HIS A 199 -10.13 4.27 -25.89
CA HIS A 199 -8.78 3.71 -26.08
C HIS A 199 -8.72 2.33 -25.40
N PRO A 200 -8.25 1.26 -26.06
CA PRO A 200 -8.15 -0.04 -25.42
C PRO A 200 -6.91 -0.04 -24.52
N THR A 201 -7.09 0.38 -23.27
CA THR A 201 -6.22 -0.06 -22.17
C THR A 201 -7.09 -0.91 -21.25
N ASN A 202 -6.99 -2.23 -21.38
CA ASN A 202 -7.86 -3.23 -20.72
C ASN A 202 -7.72 -3.30 -19.18
N ARG A 203 -7.29 -2.23 -18.50
CA ARG A 203 -7.06 -2.24 -17.04
C ARG A 203 -7.80 -1.11 -16.33
N PRO A 204 -8.34 -1.38 -15.13
CA PRO A 204 -9.28 -0.47 -14.47
C PRO A 204 -8.63 0.65 -13.62
N PHE A 205 -7.31 0.66 -13.44
CA PHE A 205 -6.53 1.79 -12.90
C PHE A 205 -5.04 1.67 -13.28
N THR A 206 -4.17 2.53 -12.78
CA THR A 206 -2.70 2.29 -12.71
C THR A 206 -2.08 2.98 -11.49
N ALA A 207 -1.48 2.21 -10.57
CA ALA A 207 -0.74 2.77 -9.45
C ALA A 207 0.75 2.95 -9.78
N ASP A 208 1.33 4.04 -9.31
CA ASP A 208 2.66 4.52 -9.66
C ASP A 208 3.78 3.90 -8.81
N SER A 209 3.44 3.40 -7.61
CA SER A 209 4.36 2.62 -6.78
C SER A 209 3.60 1.83 -5.70
N MET A 210 4.16 0.71 -5.24
CA MET A 210 3.64 -0.04 -4.10
C MET A 210 4.73 -0.35 -3.07
N LEU A 211 4.59 0.20 -1.86
CA LEU A 211 5.51 0.02 -0.74
C LEU A 211 4.88 -0.82 0.37
N LEU A 212 5.49 -1.96 0.68
CA LEU A 212 4.98 -2.97 1.59
C LEU A 212 5.89 -3.08 2.83
N PHE A 213 5.48 -2.45 3.93
CA PHE A 213 6.20 -2.53 5.20
C PHE A 213 5.90 -3.83 5.94
N GLN A 214 6.94 -4.63 6.18
CA GLN A 214 6.92 -5.81 7.03
C GLN A 214 5.75 -6.76 6.72
N MET A 215 5.58 -7.09 5.44
CA MET A 215 4.43 -7.87 4.94
C MET A 215 4.25 -9.19 5.71
N ALA A 216 3.04 -9.42 6.20
CA ALA A 216 2.66 -10.65 6.91
C ALA A 216 2.08 -11.67 5.94
N ALA A 217 2.94 -12.18 5.07
CA ALA A 217 2.65 -13.29 4.17
C ALA A 217 3.89 -14.15 3.99
N ARG A 218 3.64 -15.40 3.58
CA ARG A 218 4.64 -16.34 3.08
C ARG A 218 5.64 -15.72 2.11
N ARG A 219 6.92 -16.16 2.14
CA ARG A 219 7.98 -15.62 1.25
C ARG A 219 7.72 -15.85 -0.24
N ASP A 220 7.00 -16.91 -0.57
CA ASP A 220 6.55 -17.31 -1.91
C ASP A 220 5.14 -16.79 -2.25
N ALA A 221 4.62 -15.81 -1.47
CA ALA A 221 3.26 -15.31 -1.66
C ALA A 221 3.03 -14.69 -3.06
N PHE A 222 4.03 -14.09 -3.70
CA PHE A 222 3.88 -13.56 -5.05
C PHE A 222 3.79 -14.63 -6.14
N LEU A 223 4.17 -15.88 -5.85
CA LEU A 223 3.91 -17.02 -6.74
C LEU A 223 2.60 -17.72 -6.40
N SER A 224 2.28 -17.83 -5.11
CA SER A 224 1.21 -18.71 -4.62
C SER A 224 -0.11 -18.00 -4.34
N LEU A 225 -0.06 -16.76 -3.88
CA LEU A 225 -1.23 -15.97 -3.46
C LEU A 225 -1.51 -14.81 -4.39
N PHE A 226 -0.47 -14.16 -4.92
CA PHE A 226 -0.59 -12.96 -5.74
C PHE A 226 0.07 -13.12 -7.13
N PRO A 227 -0.18 -14.21 -7.88
CA PRO A 227 0.50 -14.49 -9.14
C PRO A 227 0.30 -13.40 -10.21
N HIS A 228 -0.89 -12.78 -10.23
CA HIS A 228 -1.24 -11.75 -11.21
C HIS A 228 -0.74 -10.34 -10.84
N VAL A 229 0.12 -10.17 -9.81
CA VAL A 229 0.71 -8.85 -9.53
C VAL A 229 1.63 -8.38 -10.66
N LEU A 230 2.31 -9.31 -11.32
CA LEU A 230 3.10 -9.04 -12.53
C LEU A 230 2.40 -9.60 -13.77
N PRO A 231 2.74 -9.14 -14.99
CA PRO A 231 2.33 -9.82 -16.23
C PRO A 231 2.92 -11.24 -16.32
N SER A 232 2.21 -12.12 -17.04
CA SER A 232 2.70 -13.42 -17.50
C SER A 232 2.18 -13.70 -18.91
N GLU A 233 2.52 -14.85 -19.50
CA GLU A 233 1.91 -15.27 -20.77
C GLU A 233 0.39 -15.47 -20.68
N ALA A 234 -0.15 -15.69 -19.47
CA ALA A 234 -1.56 -16.00 -19.24
C ALA A 234 -2.40 -14.79 -18.81
N HIS A 235 -1.79 -13.70 -18.33
CA HIS A 235 -2.50 -12.51 -17.89
C HIS A 235 -1.64 -11.26 -18.04
N ASP A 236 -2.29 -10.13 -18.28
CA ASP A 236 -1.65 -8.83 -18.40
C ASP A 236 -1.04 -8.36 -17.06
N GLY A 237 -1.49 -8.92 -15.94
CA GLY A 237 -1.01 -8.58 -14.60
C GLY A 237 -1.62 -7.29 -14.05
N ALA A 238 -1.30 -6.99 -12.80
CA ALA A 238 -1.93 -5.92 -12.07
C ALA A 238 -1.63 -4.54 -12.68
N PRO A 239 -2.55 -3.58 -12.55
CA PRO A 239 -2.35 -2.18 -12.91
C PRO A 239 -1.31 -1.46 -12.02
N LEU A 240 -0.05 -1.84 -12.16
CA LEU A 240 1.11 -1.28 -11.46
C LEU A 240 2.18 -0.86 -12.48
N SER A 241 2.45 0.45 -12.55
CA SER A 241 3.54 1.02 -13.36
C SER A 241 4.89 0.87 -12.67
N GLY A 242 4.91 1.16 -11.37
CA GLY A 242 6.13 1.15 -10.58
C GLY A 242 6.50 -0.19 -9.94
N PRO A 243 7.58 -0.20 -9.16
CA PRO A 243 8.07 -1.40 -8.49
C PRO A 243 7.17 -1.81 -7.32
N VAL A 244 7.24 -3.11 -6.98
CA VAL A 244 6.79 -3.62 -5.68
C VAL A 244 7.98 -3.65 -4.74
N VAL A 245 8.00 -2.71 -3.80
CA VAL A 245 9.08 -2.57 -2.82
C VAL A 245 8.63 -3.13 -1.48
N ALA A 246 9.33 -4.12 -0.95
CA ALA A 246 9.02 -4.74 0.33
C ALA A 246 10.18 -4.58 1.30
N THR A 247 9.89 -4.06 2.51
CA THR A 247 10.90 -4.04 3.57
C THR A 247 10.87 -5.33 4.36
N PHE A 248 12.02 -5.69 4.95
CA PHE A 248 12.10 -6.76 5.93
C PHE A 248 13.10 -6.43 7.04
N SER A 249 12.99 -7.12 8.19
CA SER A 249 13.96 -7.01 9.27
C SER A 249 14.06 -8.34 10.02
N ARG A 250 15.28 -8.81 10.27
CA ARG A 250 15.54 -9.98 11.13
C ARG A 250 15.02 -9.81 12.58
N HIS A 251 14.69 -8.59 12.98
CA HIS A 251 14.13 -8.27 14.28
C HIS A 251 12.59 -8.28 14.31
N ASP A 252 11.93 -8.54 13.18
CA ASP A 252 10.49 -8.75 13.11
C ASP A 252 10.10 -10.14 13.64
N ARG A 253 9.62 -10.17 14.89
CA ARG A 253 9.18 -11.42 15.52
C ARG A 253 7.74 -11.77 15.19
N ALA A 254 6.93 -10.84 14.68
CA ALA A 254 5.57 -11.12 14.24
C ALA A 254 5.60 -11.98 12.98
N THR A 255 6.33 -11.53 11.96
CA THR A 255 6.49 -12.29 10.71
C THR A 255 7.60 -13.33 10.81
N GLY A 256 8.46 -13.28 11.83
CA GLY A 256 9.37 -14.37 12.18
C GLY A 256 8.66 -15.47 12.98
N PHE A 257 8.60 -15.29 14.31
CA PHE A 257 8.18 -16.33 15.25
C PHE A 257 6.70 -16.71 15.16
N TRP A 258 5.79 -15.73 15.13
CA TRP A 258 4.34 -16.02 15.13
C TRP A 258 3.89 -16.58 13.79
N HIS A 259 4.37 -16.00 12.70
CA HIS A 259 4.11 -16.50 11.35
C HIS A 259 4.71 -17.88 11.12
N LEU A 260 5.95 -18.14 11.56
CA LEU A 260 6.55 -19.48 11.49
C LEU A 260 5.70 -20.52 12.24
N ARG A 261 5.18 -20.18 13.41
CA ARG A 261 4.30 -21.09 14.16
C ARG A 261 2.93 -21.29 13.51
N ALA A 262 2.44 -20.30 12.78
CA ALA A 262 1.09 -20.32 12.20
C ALA A 262 1.06 -20.87 10.76
N GLU A 263 2.14 -20.66 10.00
CA GLU A 263 2.23 -20.94 8.56
C GLU A 263 3.48 -21.76 8.19
N GLN A 264 4.20 -22.30 9.18
CA GLN A 264 5.36 -23.19 9.02
C GLN A 264 6.59 -22.58 8.31
N GLN A 265 6.55 -21.29 7.97
CA GLN A 265 7.69 -20.56 7.43
C GLN A 265 7.70 -19.09 7.89
N PRO A 266 8.89 -18.44 7.95
CA PRO A 266 8.94 -17.01 8.19
C PRO A 266 8.25 -16.25 7.05
N GLY A 267 7.69 -15.09 7.38
CA GLY A 267 7.05 -14.20 6.43
C GLY A 267 8.04 -13.24 5.77
N ILE A 268 7.55 -12.56 4.74
CA ILE A 268 8.28 -11.53 3.98
C ILE A 268 8.83 -10.46 4.91
N GLY A 269 8.05 -9.98 5.88
CA GLY A 269 8.52 -8.92 6.79
C GLY A 269 9.74 -9.27 7.66
N HIS A 270 10.07 -10.56 7.80
CA HIS A 270 11.25 -11.01 8.55
C HIS A 270 12.41 -11.38 7.63
N SER A 271 12.12 -11.99 6.47
CA SER A 271 13.13 -12.65 5.63
C SER A 271 13.16 -12.17 4.18
N GLY A 272 12.42 -11.12 3.85
CA GLY A 272 12.26 -10.61 2.50
C GLY A 272 11.43 -11.53 1.60
N VAL A 273 11.07 -11.02 0.43
CA VAL A 273 10.45 -11.79 -0.65
C VAL A 273 11.40 -12.91 -1.06
N GLY A 274 10.87 -14.12 -1.16
CA GLY A 274 11.59 -15.30 -1.63
C GLY A 274 11.40 -15.48 -3.14
N PRO A 275 11.03 -16.68 -3.60
CA PRO A 275 10.65 -16.89 -4.99
C PRO A 275 9.47 -15.99 -5.40
N ALA A 276 9.61 -15.29 -6.52
CA ALA A 276 8.62 -14.38 -7.09
C ALA A 276 8.64 -14.48 -8.63
N PRO A 277 7.58 -14.02 -9.34
CA PRO A 277 7.51 -14.10 -10.80
C PRO A 277 8.63 -13.36 -11.55
N ALA A 278 9.27 -12.39 -10.91
CA ALA A 278 10.51 -11.78 -11.37
C ALA A 278 11.58 -11.83 -10.25
N PRO A 279 12.88 -11.94 -10.58
CA PRO A 279 13.93 -11.97 -9.57
C PRO A 279 13.90 -10.72 -8.69
N PRO A 280 13.80 -10.86 -7.35
CA PRO A 280 13.85 -9.70 -6.47
C PRO A 280 15.27 -9.14 -6.42
N PHE A 281 15.41 -7.84 -6.68
CA PHE A 281 16.63 -7.11 -6.37
C PHE A 281 16.69 -6.85 -4.85
N SER A 282 17.85 -7.00 -4.24
CA SER A 282 17.99 -6.80 -2.79
C SER A 282 18.93 -5.65 -2.49
N THR A 283 18.49 -4.74 -1.64
CA THR A 283 19.27 -3.61 -1.13
C THR A 283 18.99 -3.40 0.36
N ARG A 284 19.61 -2.40 0.97
CA ARG A 284 19.38 -1.98 2.37
C ARG A 284 18.49 -0.75 2.42
N LEU A 285 17.84 -0.54 3.56
CA LEU A 285 17.20 0.73 3.86
C LEU A 285 18.29 1.79 4.04
N LEU A 286 18.33 2.79 3.16
CA LEU A 286 19.35 3.82 3.17
C LEU A 286 19.04 4.88 4.23
N PRO A 287 20.08 5.48 4.83
CA PRO A 287 19.90 6.64 5.68
C PRO A 287 19.37 7.82 4.85
N ALA A 288 18.70 8.76 5.52
CA ALA A 288 18.01 9.87 4.83
C ALA A 288 18.96 10.91 4.19
N ASP A 289 20.27 10.80 4.40
CA ASP A 289 21.29 11.64 3.75
C ASP A 289 21.87 11.00 2.47
N GLU A 290 21.53 9.74 2.15
CA GLU A 290 22.04 8.99 1.01
C GLU A 290 20.92 8.74 -0.02
N ARG A 291 20.99 9.38 -1.19
CA ARG A 291 20.00 9.18 -2.26
C ARG A 291 20.07 7.75 -2.81
N TYR A 292 18.92 7.08 -2.90
CA TYR A 292 18.83 5.81 -3.61
C TYR A 292 19.25 5.95 -5.08
N PRO A 293 20.06 5.04 -5.62
CA PRO A 293 20.24 4.92 -7.07
C PRO A 293 18.95 4.44 -7.74
N LEU A 294 18.60 5.00 -8.90
CA LEU A 294 17.45 4.55 -9.69
C LEU A 294 17.56 3.07 -10.04
N SER A 295 18.78 2.62 -10.40
CA SER A 295 19.10 1.23 -10.72
C SER A 295 18.95 0.24 -9.56
N TRP A 296 18.61 0.71 -8.35
CA TRP A 296 18.28 -0.15 -7.22
C TRP A 296 16.76 -0.30 -7.03
N LEU A 297 15.98 0.62 -7.59
CA LEU A 297 14.53 0.69 -7.43
C LEU A 297 13.75 0.45 -8.73
N ASP A 298 14.41 0.40 -9.89
CA ASP A 298 13.80 0.16 -11.21
C ASP A 298 13.52 -1.34 -11.51
N HIS A 299 13.59 -2.20 -10.50
CA HIS A 299 13.26 -3.62 -10.61
C HIS A 299 11.80 -3.89 -10.24
N ARG A 300 11.19 -4.92 -10.84
CA ARG A 300 9.79 -5.29 -10.56
C ARG A 300 9.53 -5.63 -9.09
N PHE A 301 10.48 -6.31 -8.45
CA PHE A 301 10.48 -6.58 -7.01
C PHE A 301 11.77 -6.08 -6.39
N VAL A 302 11.65 -5.31 -5.31
CA VAL A 302 12.78 -4.81 -4.53
C VAL A 302 12.60 -5.21 -3.07
N ASN A 303 13.54 -5.99 -2.57
CA ASN A 303 13.69 -6.32 -1.16
C ASN A 303 14.61 -5.29 -0.49
N VAL A 304 14.10 -4.62 0.54
CA VAL A 304 14.85 -3.62 1.31
C VAL A 304 15.10 -4.16 2.72
N ASP A 305 16.35 -4.52 3.01
CA ASP A 305 16.77 -4.92 4.36
C ASP A 305 16.80 -3.69 5.27
N ALA A 306 15.84 -3.64 6.19
CA ALA A 306 15.72 -2.59 7.18
C ALA A 306 16.22 -3.04 8.56
N SER A 307 16.96 -4.15 8.68
CA SER A 307 17.37 -4.74 9.97
C SER A 307 18.16 -3.78 10.87
N ASP A 308 18.93 -2.85 10.30
CA ASP A 308 19.73 -1.90 11.09
C ASP A 308 18.89 -0.73 11.62
N VAL A 309 17.75 -0.44 10.99
CA VAL A 309 16.85 0.68 11.36
C VAL A 309 15.66 0.18 12.17
N PHE A 310 15.00 -0.88 11.67
CA PHE A 310 13.87 -1.56 12.28
C PHE A 310 14.40 -2.60 13.26
N ALA A 311 14.97 -2.12 14.36
CA ALA A 311 15.55 -2.94 15.42
C ALA A 311 14.81 -2.78 16.76
N ARG A 312 13.90 -1.80 16.89
CA ARG A 312 13.22 -1.47 18.14
C ARG A 312 11.84 -2.13 18.20
N GLY A 313 11.72 -3.19 19.01
CA GLY A 313 10.47 -3.50 19.69
C GLY A 313 10.46 -2.81 21.06
N ARG A 314 9.29 -2.42 21.61
CA ARG A 314 9.23 -2.19 23.07
C ARG A 314 9.79 -3.45 23.73
N ARG A 315 10.65 -3.36 24.75
CA ARG A 315 11.43 -4.51 25.28
C ARG A 315 10.59 -5.76 25.64
N LEU A 316 9.27 -5.61 25.79
CA LEU A 316 8.29 -6.66 26.08
C LEU A 316 7.29 -6.93 24.92
N ASN A 317 7.43 -6.30 23.75
CA ASN A 317 6.52 -6.45 22.63
C ASN A 317 6.77 -7.77 21.91
N PRO A 318 5.82 -8.72 21.90
CA PRO A 318 5.97 -10.01 21.22
C PRO A 318 6.10 -9.89 19.70
N ALA A 319 5.78 -8.73 19.11
CA ALA A 319 5.94 -8.46 17.69
C ALA A 319 7.36 -8.03 17.28
N GLY A 320 8.26 -7.72 18.23
CA GLY A 320 9.59 -7.20 17.91
C GLY A 320 9.53 -5.89 17.12
N ALA A 321 10.33 -5.78 16.05
CA ALA A 321 10.41 -4.58 15.20
C ALA A 321 9.31 -4.49 14.11
N HIS A 322 8.28 -5.34 14.17
CA HIS A 322 7.24 -5.43 13.13
C HIS A 322 6.53 -4.11 12.80
N SER A 323 6.31 -3.26 13.79
CA SER A 323 5.65 -1.95 13.65
C SER A 323 6.63 -0.78 13.75
N ASP A 324 7.94 -1.04 13.67
CA ASP A 324 9.02 -0.05 13.82
C ASP A 324 9.36 0.68 12.51
N PHE A 325 8.41 0.73 11.58
CA PHE A 325 8.61 1.25 10.22
C PHE A 325 8.34 2.76 10.10
N VAL A 326 7.82 3.43 11.13
CA VAL A 326 7.59 4.89 11.09
C VAL A 326 8.90 5.59 11.44
N ARG A 327 9.84 5.61 10.49
CA ARG A 327 11.20 6.13 10.61
C ARG A 327 11.51 7.13 9.50
N VAL A 328 12.53 7.96 9.72
CA VAL A 328 12.98 8.98 8.76
C VAL A 328 13.41 8.31 7.46
N GLU A 329 14.09 7.17 7.56
CA GLU A 329 14.57 6.36 6.45
C GLU A 329 13.42 5.72 5.64
N SER A 330 12.32 5.38 6.32
CA SER A 330 11.11 4.87 5.65
C SER A 330 10.40 5.97 4.87
N ALA A 331 10.37 7.19 5.41
CA ALA A 331 9.88 8.35 4.70
C ALA A 331 10.79 8.73 3.52
N HIS A 332 12.11 8.59 3.66
CA HIS A 332 13.08 8.77 2.58
C HIS A 332 12.84 7.78 1.41
N LEU A 333 12.63 6.49 1.72
CA LEU A 333 12.26 5.49 0.73
C LEU A 333 10.94 5.86 0.03
N LEU A 334 9.91 6.26 0.79
CA LEU A 334 8.63 6.70 0.24
C LEU A 334 8.78 7.88 -0.73
N LEU A 335 9.51 8.93 -0.32
CA LEU A 335 9.77 10.10 -1.17
C LEU A 335 10.54 9.74 -2.42
N THR A 336 11.53 8.84 -2.33
CA THR A 336 12.33 8.48 -3.50
C THR A 336 11.48 7.74 -4.54
N LEU A 337 10.56 6.88 -4.09
CA LEU A 337 9.60 6.25 -5.00
C LEU A 337 8.69 7.27 -5.67
N ALA A 338 8.17 8.25 -4.91
CA ALA A 338 7.37 9.33 -5.47
C ALA A 338 8.16 10.23 -6.44
N ASP A 339 9.43 10.54 -6.14
CA ASP A 339 10.33 11.30 -7.03
C ASP A 339 10.53 10.58 -8.36
N TYR A 340 10.69 9.25 -8.34
CA TYR A 340 10.90 8.44 -9.54
C TYR A 340 9.63 8.12 -10.33
N SER A 341 8.45 8.35 -9.76
CA SER A 341 7.20 8.24 -10.52
C SER A 341 6.99 9.41 -11.51
N ARG A 342 7.83 10.45 -11.47
CA ARG A 342 7.65 11.73 -12.17
C ARG A 342 8.44 11.91 -13.46
#